data_AF-A0A0E0GHH8-F1
#
_entry.id   AF-A0A0E0GHH8-F1
#
_cell.length_a   1.000
_cell.length_b   1.000
_cell.length_c   1.000
_cell.angle_alpha   90.00
_cell.angle_beta   90.00
_cell.angle_gamma   90.00
#
_symmetry.space_group_name_H-M   'P 1'
#
loop_
_entity.id
_entity.type
_entity.pdbx_description
1 polymer ?
#
loop_
_entity_poly.entity_id
_entity_poly.type
_entity_poly.pdbx_seq_one_letter_code
_entity_poly.pdbx_strand_id
1 'polypeptide(L)'
;MRTSSSLLVAAALVFAVVVVAETLPAAEATYRPIGNTSNLVVQQVGRFSVLVYDLSHRKSLVFVSVVSGETEAAVGGGTNYRLVILAETTPGGSKAKFQCVVWGVPGSRANTWKLLSFKAI
;
A
#
# COMPACT_ATOMS: atom_id res chain seq x y z
N MET A 1 -39.06 -4.44 69.83
CA MET A 1 -39.18 -5.45 68.74
C MET A 1 -40.36 -5.03 67.87
N ARG A 2 -40.08 -4.38 66.73
CA ARG A 2 -41.07 -3.91 65.75
C ARG A 2 -40.50 -4.12 64.36
N THR A 3 -41.08 -5.08 63.65
CA THR A 3 -41.42 -5.12 62.21
C THR A 3 -40.57 -4.32 61.23
N SER A 4 -40.13 -4.95 60.13
CA SER A 4 -40.47 -4.56 58.75
C SER A 4 -39.92 -5.56 57.72
N SER A 5 -40.85 -6.16 56.97
CA SER A 5 -40.61 -6.80 55.67
C SER A 5 -40.67 -5.73 54.59
N SER A 6 -39.76 -5.73 53.61
CA SER A 6 -40.03 -5.08 52.31
C SER A 6 -38.98 -5.39 51.23
N LEU A 7 -39.49 -6.07 50.20
CA LEU A 7 -39.27 -5.92 48.75
C LEU A 7 -37.85 -5.79 48.15
N LEU A 8 -37.58 -6.76 47.27
CA LEU A 8 -36.87 -6.70 45.99
C LEU A 8 -36.67 -5.30 45.39
N VAL A 9 -35.43 -4.96 45.04
CA VAL A 9 -35.13 -4.24 43.79
C VAL A 9 -33.85 -4.81 43.19
N ALA A 10 -34.03 -5.57 42.09
CA ALA A 10 -32.95 -5.95 41.19
C ALA A 10 -32.45 -4.69 40.48
N ALA A 11 -31.18 -4.33 40.66
CA ALA A 11 -30.53 -3.29 39.86
C ALA A 11 -29.53 -3.97 38.92
N ALA A 12 -30.01 -4.33 37.73
CA ALA A 12 -29.18 -4.78 36.63
C ALA A 12 -28.31 -3.61 36.15
N LEU A 13 -27.02 -3.65 36.47
CA LEU A 13 -26.00 -2.74 35.93
C LEU A 13 -25.71 -3.15 34.47
N VAL A 14 -26.53 -2.66 33.55
CA VAL A 14 -26.23 -2.70 32.11
C VAL A 14 -25.34 -1.50 31.81
N PHE A 15 -24.02 -1.68 31.88
CA PHE A 15 -23.09 -0.70 31.32
C PHE A 15 -23.11 -0.84 29.80
N ALA A 16 -23.85 0.04 29.14
CA ALA A 16 -23.80 0.22 27.70
C ALA A 16 -22.41 0.77 27.33
N VAL A 17 -21.55 -0.09 26.78
CA VAL A 17 -20.30 0.33 26.15
C VAL A 17 -20.66 1.00 24.82
N VAL A 18 -20.76 2.32 24.81
CA VAL A 18 -20.84 3.09 23.57
C VAL A 18 -19.43 3.17 23.00
N VAL A 19 -19.11 2.28 22.06
CA VAL A 19 -17.90 2.39 21.25
C VAL A 19 -18.13 3.50 20.23
N VAL A 20 -17.58 4.68 20.50
CA VAL A 20 -17.49 5.74 19.48
C VAL A 20 -16.37 5.35 18.54
N ALA A 21 -16.72 4.78 17.39
CA ALA A 21 -15.80 4.63 16.28
C ALA A 21 -15.63 6.00 15.63
N GLU A 22 -14.52 6.68 15.89
CA GLU A 22 -14.13 7.87 15.14
C GLU A 22 -13.84 7.47 13.69
N THR A 23 -14.81 7.72 12.80
CA THR A 23 -14.57 7.60 11.36
C THR A 23 -13.70 8.77 10.93
N LEU A 24 -12.38 8.58 10.98
CA LEU A 24 -11.45 9.51 10.33
C LEU A 24 -11.85 9.62 8.85
N PRO A 25 -11.93 10.83 8.28
CA PRO A 25 -12.23 10.98 6.86
C PRO A 25 -11.18 10.18 6.07
N ALA A 26 -11.66 9.19 5.31
CA ALA A 26 -10.82 8.45 4.39
C ALA A 26 -10.24 9.49 3.42
N ALA A 27 -8.93 9.72 3.49
CA ALA A 27 -8.24 10.51 2.50
C ALA A 27 -8.63 9.96 1.12
N GLU A 28 -9.33 10.74 0.31
CA GLU A 28 -9.77 10.30 -1.02
C GLU A 28 -8.54 9.79 -1.77
N ALA A 29 -8.55 8.50 -2.10
CA ALA A 29 -7.47 7.84 -2.82
C ALA A 29 -7.38 8.43 -4.23
N THR A 30 -6.58 9.49 -4.35
CA THR A 30 -6.32 10.19 -5.61
C THR A 30 -4.83 10.09 -5.89
N TYR A 31 -4.49 9.49 -7.02
CA TYR A 31 -3.12 9.47 -7.51
C TYR A 31 -2.61 10.91 -7.68
N ARG A 32 -1.41 11.15 -7.14
CA ARG A 32 -0.68 12.41 -7.27
C ARG A 32 0.62 12.18 -8.02
N PRO A 33 0.97 13.04 -9.00
CA PRO A 33 2.22 12.91 -9.73
C PRO A 33 3.45 12.93 -8.82
N ILE A 34 4.43 12.06 -9.13
CA ILE A 34 5.74 12.07 -8.49
C ILE A 34 6.57 13.18 -9.14
N GLY A 35 6.95 14.19 -8.35
CA GLY A 35 7.73 15.33 -8.87
C GLY A 35 9.17 15.00 -9.24
N ASN A 36 9.82 14.07 -8.54
CA ASN A 36 11.18 13.63 -8.82
C ASN A 36 11.27 12.11 -8.92
N THR A 37 11.28 11.59 -10.14
CA THR A 37 11.39 10.14 -10.41
C THR A 37 12.76 9.57 -10.06
N SER A 38 13.80 10.41 -9.95
CA SER A 38 15.14 10.02 -9.51
C SER A 38 15.26 9.89 -7.98
N ASN A 39 14.19 10.16 -7.23
CA ASN A 39 14.15 9.92 -5.78
C ASN A 39 14.52 8.45 -5.48
N LEU A 40 15.36 8.24 -4.48
CA LEU A 40 15.87 6.92 -4.11
C LEU A 40 14.76 5.88 -3.88
N VAL A 41 13.69 6.25 -3.16
CA VAL A 41 12.58 5.33 -2.87
C VAL A 41 11.85 4.97 -4.17
N VAL A 42 11.59 5.96 -5.04
CA VAL A 42 10.91 5.74 -6.33
C VAL A 42 11.73 4.81 -7.23
N GLN A 43 13.04 5.01 -7.28
CA GLN A 43 13.95 4.14 -8.04
C GLN A 43 14.05 2.73 -7.43
N GLN A 44 13.99 2.58 -6.11
CA GLN A 44 13.94 1.28 -5.45
C GLN A 44 12.64 0.54 -5.77
N VAL A 45 11.50 1.22 -5.78
CA VAL A 45 10.21 0.64 -6.18
C VAL A 45 10.25 0.17 -7.64
N GLY A 46 10.82 0.99 -8.53
CA GLY A 46 11.05 0.60 -9.93
C GLY A 46 11.88 -0.69 -10.05
N ARG A 47 13.04 -0.74 -9.38
CA ARG A 47 13.92 -1.94 -9.38
C ARG A 47 13.22 -3.17 -8.81
N PHE A 48 12.52 -3.00 -7.68
CA PHE A 48 11.74 -4.06 -7.05
C PHE A 48 10.71 -4.64 -8.03
N SER A 49 9.99 -3.78 -8.77
CA SER A 49 8.97 -4.24 -9.72
C SER A 49 9.55 -5.11 -10.84
N VAL A 50 10.71 -4.73 -11.41
CA VAL A 50 11.39 -5.53 -12.44
C VAL A 50 11.90 -6.84 -11.87
N LEU A 51 12.56 -6.80 -10.70
CA LEU A 51 13.12 -7.99 -10.07
C LEU A 51 12.04 -9.04 -9.78
N VAL A 52 10.92 -8.63 -9.18
CA VAL A 52 9.83 -9.56 -8.84
C VAL A 52 9.17 -10.12 -10.09
N TYR A 53 8.91 -9.28 -11.10
CA TYR A 53 8.32 -9.76 -12.35
C TYR A 53 9.26 -10.71 -13.10
N ASP A 54 10.54 -10.37 -13.17
CA ASP A 54 11.56 -11.17 -13.83
C ASP A 54 11.70 -12.55 -13.21
N LEU A 55 11.83 -12.62 -11.88
CA LEU A 55 11.93 -13.88 -11.16
C LEU A 55 10.68 -14.74 -11.28
N SER A 56 9.48 -14.13 -11.28
CA SER A 56 8.22 -14.86 -11.38
C SER A 56 7.89 -15.35 -12.81
N HIS A 57 8.36 -14.66 -13.85
CA HIS A 57 8.02 -14.95 -15.25
C HIS A 57 9.20 -15.41 -16.11
N ARG A 58 10.42 -15.43 -15.56
CA ARG A 58 11.68 -15.85 -16.22
C ARG A 58 11.91 -15.08 -17.54
N LYS A 59 11.94 -13.74 -17.47
CA LYS A 59 11.96 -12.85 -18.65
C LYS A 59 13.33 -12.22 -18.97
N SER A 60 14.32 -12.39 -18.11
CA SER A 60 15.64 -11.75 -18.16
C SER A 60 15.60 -10.21 -18.27
N LEU A 61 14.61 -9.57 -17.65
CA LEU A 61 14.46 -8.11 -17.71
C LEU A 61 15.53 -7.40 -16.87
N VAL A 62 16.01 -6.26 -17.37
CA VAL A 62 16.97 -5.41 -16.63
C VAL A 62 16.38 -4.01 -16.44
N PHE A 63 16.26 -3.58 -15.18
CA PHE A 63 15.77 -2.24 -14.85
C PHE A 63 16.74 -1.16 -15.37
N VAL A 64 16.19 -0.15 -16.05
CA VAL A 64 16.97 1.02 -16.50
C VAL A 64 16.62 2.25 -15.64
N SER A 65 15.35 2.68 -15.63
CA SER A 65 14.93 3.88 -14.90
C SER A 65 13.41 3.95 -14.71
N VAL A 66 12.96 4.80 -13.79
CA VAL A 66 11.57 5.27 -13.72
C VAL A 66 11.40 6.48 -14.63
N VAL A 67 10.47 6.41 -15.59
CA VAL A 67 10.17 7.45 -16.57
C VAL A 67 9.19 8.47 -15.99
N SER A 68 8.12 7.98 -15.39
CA SER A 68 7.09 8.78 -14.72
C SER A 68 6.39 7.94 -13.66
N GLY A 69 5.59 8.57 -12.82
CA GLY A 69 4.76 7.82 -11.90
C GLY A 69 3.92 8.71 -11.02
N GLU A 70 3.04 8.05 -10.29
CA GLU A 70 2.08 8.65 -9.38
C GLU A 70 2.01 7.83 -8.10
N THR A 71 1.64 8.48 -7.00
CA THR A 71 1.42 7.83 -5.71
C THR A 71 0.06 8.17 -5.14
N GLU A 72 -0.52 7.25 -4.41
CA GLU A 72 -1.71 7.48 -3.58
C GLU A 72 -1.55 6.79 -2.22
N ALA A 73 -2.26 7.29 -1.21
CA ALA A 73 -2.42 6.56 0.05
C ALA A 73 -3.21 5.27 -0.21
N ALA A 74 -2.70 4.14 0.27
CA ALA A 74 -3.38 2.86 0.10
C ALA A 74 -4.45 2.66 1.17
N VAL A 75 -5.58 2.06 0.79
CA VAL A 75 -6.63 1.64 1.74
C VAL A 75 -6.04 0.63 2.72
N GLY A 76 -6.20 0.88 4.03
CA GLY A 76 -5.59 0.04 5.07
C GLY A 76 -4.12 0.37 5.39
N GLY A 77 -3.57 1.45 4.82
CA GLY A 77 -2.25 1.97 5.12
C GLY A 77 -1.19 1.66 4.05
N GLY A 78 -0.11 2.44 4.08
CA GLY A 78 0.96 2.39 3.08
C GLY A 78 0.68 3.27 1.86
N THR A 79 1.41 3.01 0.79
CA THR A 79 1.40 3.81 -0.44
C THR A 79 1.36 2.90 -1.65
N ASN A 80 0.45 3.19 -2.58
CA ASN A 80 0.49 2.62 -3.92
C ASN A 80 1.35 3.51 -4.82
N TYR A 81 2.26 2.89 -5.54
CA TYR A 81 3.13 3.51 -6.54
C TYR A 81 2.72 2.97 -7.90
N ARG A 82 2.18 3.84 -8.75
CA ARG A 82 1.90 3.54 -10.17
C ARG A 82 3.01 4.15 -11.00
N LEU A 83 3.92 3.33 -11.50
CA LEU A 83 5.10 3.80 -12.22
C LEU A 83 5.05 3.38 -13.68
N VAL A 84 5.56 4.24 -14.55
CA VAL A 84 6.04 3.85 -15.88
C VAL A 84 7.55 3.73 -15.80
N ILE A 85 8.07 2.54 -16.09
CA ILE A 85 9.49 2.23 -16.06
C ILE A 85 10.02 1.93 -17.46
N LEU A 86 11.32 2.11 -17.63
CA LEU A 86 12.08 1.63 -18.77
C LEU A 86 12.91 0.41 -18.33
N ALA A 87 12.85 -0.67 -19.09
CA ALA A 87 13.65 -1.87 -18.86
C ALA A 87 14.18 -2.43 -20.19
N GLU A 88 15.34 -3.08 -20.15
CA GLU A 88 15.82 -3.89 -21.26
C GLU A 88 15.08 -5.24 -21.27
N THR A 89 14.69 -5.71 -22.45
CA THR A 89 13.95 -6.97 -22.61
C THR A 89 14.82 -8.22 -22.44
N THR A 90 16.13 -8.02 -22.41
CA THR A 90 17.20 -8.99 -22.15
C THR A 90 18.46 -8.17 -21.82
N PRO A 91 19.48 -8.69 -21.12
CA PRO A 91 20.69 -7.92 -20.82
C PRO A 91 21.37 -7.37 -22.10
N GLY A 92 21.53 -6.05 -22.18
CA GLY A 92 22.10 -5.37 -23.34
C GLY A 92 21.17 -5.29 -24.56
N GLY A 93 19.90 -5.67 -24.39
CA GLY A 93 18.91 -5.73 -25.47
C GLY A 93 18.16 -4.42 -25.72
N SER A 94 17.06 -4.55 -26.47
CA SER A 94 16.14 -3.44 -26.72
C SER A 94 15.46 -2.99 -25.44
N LYS A 95 15.17 -1.69 -25.34
CA LYS A 95 14.47 -1.09 -24.21
C LYS A 95 12.97 -0.99 -24.50
N ALA A 96 12.15 -1.37 -23.53
CA ALA A 96 10.70 -1.26 -23.59
C ALA A 96 10.15 -0.59 -22.32
N LYS A 97 8.99 0.04 -22.45
CA LYS A 97 8.28 0.67 -21.32
C LYS A 97 7.30 -0.31 -20.72
N PHE A 98 7.15 -0.23 -19.41
CA PHE A 98 6.20 -1.02 -18.65
C PHE A 98 5.50 -0.14 -17.63
N GLN A 99 4.20 -0.36 -17.45
CA GLN A 99 3.46 0.15 -16.31
C GLN A 99 3.49 -0.89 -15.19
N CYS A 100 3.84 -0.48 -13.98
CA CYS A 100 3.75 -1.31 -12.80
C CYS A 100 3.00 -0.61 -11.67
N VAL A 101 2.34 -1.41 -10.82
CA VAL A 101 1.73 -0.94 -9.58
C VAL A 101 2.35 -1.73 -8.43
N VAL A 102 2.92 -1.02 -7.46
CA VAL A 102 3.56 -1.59 -6.28
C VAL A 102 2.96 -0.97 -5.04
N TRP A 103 2.62 -1.79 -4.06
CA TRP A 103 2.25 -1.34 -2.72
C TRP A 103 3.43 -1.50 -1.76
N GLY A 104 3.58 -0.56 -0.83
CA GLY A 104 4.47 -0.74 0.32
C GLY A 104 4.41 0.39 1.33
N VAL A 105 5.14 0.21 2.43
CA VAL A 105 5.23 1.18 3.52
C VAL A 105 6.69 1.63 3.64
N PRO A 106 7.05 2.84 3.15
CA PRO A 106 8.42 3.34 3.22
C PRO A 106 8.99 3.29 4.63
N GLY A 107 10.21 2.77 4.77
CA GLY A 107 10.90 2.67 6.06
C GLY A 107 10.39 1.59 7.01
N SER A 108 9.34 0.84 6.65
CA SER A 108 8.84 -0.25 7.49
C SER A 108 9.73 -1.49 7.40
N ARG A 109 10.06 -2.07 8.55
CA ARG A 109 10.69 -3.41 8.65
C ARG A 109 9.67 -4.54 8.80
N ALA A 110 8.44 -4.20 9.18
CA ALA A 110 7.36 -5.16 9.42
C ALA A 110 6.54 -5.46 8.15
N ASN A 111 6.54 -4.55 7.18
CA ASN A 111 5.78 -4.68 5.95
C ASN A 111 6.72 -4.87 4.75
N THR A 112 6.44 -5.88 3.94
CA THR A 112 7.14 -6.12 2.68
C THR A 112 6.45 -5.40 1.52
N TRP A 113 7.24 -4.99 0.53
CA TRP A 113 6.75 -4.48 -0.74
C TRP A 113 6.00 -5.57 -1.51
N LYS A 114 4.97 -5.19 -2.27
CA LYS A 114 4.14 -6.12 -3.07
C LYS A 114 3.97 -5.58 -4.49
N LEU A 115 4.35 -6.39 -5.47
CA LEU A 115 4.03 -6.09 -6.87
C LEU A 115 2.57 -6.48 -7.13
N LEU A 116 1.74 -5.49 -7.45
CA LEU A 116 0.30 -5.69 -7.69
C LEU A 116 -0.01 -5.88 -9.19
N SER A 117 0.71 -5.18 -10.07
CA SER A 117 0.58 -5.39 -11.52
C SER A 117 1.85 -4.99 -12.27
N PHE A 118 2.05 -5.59 -13.44
CA PHE A 118 3.16 -5.30 -14.36
C PHE A 118 2.70 -5.58 -15.79
N LYS A 119 2.77 -4.58 -16.68
CA LYS A 119 2.25 -4.66 -18.05
C LYS A 119 3.13 -3.86 -19.01
N ALA A 120 3.43 -4.41 -20.18
CA ALA A 120 4.04 -3.66 -21.28
C ALA A 120 3.08 -2.58 -21.82
N ILE A 121 3.61 -1.44 -22.25
CA ILE A 121 2.84 -0.32 -22.80
C ILE A 121 3.42 0.19 -24.11
#